data_AF-A0A936T176-F1
#
_entry.id   AF-A0A936T176-F1
#
_cell.length_a   1.000
_cell.length_b   1.000
_cell.length_c   1.000
_cell.angle_alpha   90.00
_cell.angle_beta   90.00
_cell.angle_gamma   90.00
#
_symmetry.space_group_name_H-M   'P 1'
#
loop_
_entity.id
_entity.type
_entity.pdbx_description
1 polymer ?
#
loop_
_entity_poly.entity_id
_entity_poly.type
_entity_poly.pdbx_seq_one_letter_code
_entity_poly.pdbx_strand_id
1 'polypeptide(L)'
;MNWIEGPVWIELVLAILTLDFIIYWQHQVFHHVPILWRFHMMHHSDLDLDVSSEVRFHPVEIILSTGVKALSVLILGVAPLAVVIFEIVLNSTILFNHGNVRIPSAIDRVLR
;
A
#
# COMPACT_ATOMS: atom_id res chain seq x y z
N MET A 1 14.06 -7.43 8.96
CA MET A 1 13.79 -8.77 9.49
C MET A 1 14.96 -9.16 10.36
N ASN A 2 14.80 -8.97 11.67
CA ASN A 2 15.78 -9.29 12.71
C ASN A 2 16.21 -10.77 12.79
N TRP A 3 15.70 -11.65 11.91
CA TRP A 3 16.11 -13.06 11.79
C TRP A 3 16.80 -13.41 10.47
N ILE A 4 16.99 -12.45 9.56
CA ILE A 4 17.72 -12.67 8.31
C ILE A 4 19.13 -12.14 8.48
N GLU A 5 20.11 -13.04 8.44
CA GLU A 5 21.53 -12.67 8.35
C GLU A 5 21.91 -12.55 6.88
N GLY A 6 22.28 -11.35 6.42
CA GLY A 6 22.66 -11.13 5.03
C GLY A 6 22.89 -9.67 4.67
N PRO A 7 23.18 -9.37 3.39
CA PRO A 7 23.32 -8.01 2.91
C PRO A 7 22.05 -7.20 3.15
N VAL A 8 22.22 -5.96 3.65
CA VAL A 8 21.11 -5.04 3.99
C VAL A 8 20.12 -4.84 2.84
N TRP A 9 20.59 -4.86 1.59
CA TRP A 9 19.71 -4.68 0.43
C TRP A 9 18.74 -5.85 0.22
N ILE A 10 19.12 -7.08 0.59
CA ILE A 10 18.23 -8.24 0.50
C ILE A 10 17.10 -8.10 1.52
N GLU A 11 17.46 -7.74 2.75
CA GLU A 11 16.50 -7.50 3.82
C GLU A 11 15.51 -6.39 3.44
N LEU A 12 16.00 -5.30 2.84
CA LEU A 12 15.18 -4.19 2.36
C LEU A 12 14.20 -4.64 1.28
N VAL A 13 14.67 -5.33 0.24
CA VAL A 13 13.82 -5.81 -0.87
C VAL A 13 12.76 -6.79 -0.35
N LEU A 14 13.15 -7.74 0.50
CA LEU A 14 12.22 -8.71 1.09
C LEU A 14 11.18 -8.02 1.97
N ALA A 15 11.59 -7.02 2.77
CA ALA A 15 10.66 -6.25 3.59
C ALA A 15 9.62 -5.52 2.73
N ILE A 16 10.05 -4.83 1.67
CA ILE A 16 9.16 -4.10 0.76
C ILE A 16 8.16 -5.08 0.11
N LEU A 17 8.65 -6.17 -0.49
CA LEU A 17 7.79 -7.14 -1.19
C LEU A 17 6.81 -7.83 -0.24
N THR A 18 7.26 -8.18 0.96
CA THR A 18 6.40 -8.87 1.94
C THR A 18 5.33 -7.93 2.47
N LEU A 19 5.69 -6.69 2.82
CA LEU A 19 4.71 -5.71 3.29
C LEU A 19 3.72 -5.34 2.19
N ASP A 20 4.19 -5.15 0.95
CA ASP A 20 3.31 -4.88 -0.20
C ASP A 20 2.30 -6.01 -0.41
N PHE A 21 2.77 -7.27 -0.38
CA PHE A 21 1.89 -8.43 -0.50
C PHE A 21 0.86 -8.53 0.63
N ILE A 22 1.25 -8.20 1.87
CA ILE A 22 0.32 -8.18 3.01
C ILE A 22 -0.76 -7.12 2.81
N ILE A 23 -0.38 -5.90 2.41
CA ILE A 23 -1.34 -4.81 2.16
C ILE A 23 -2.24 -5.15 0.97
N TYR A 24 -1.69 -5.72 -0.09
CA TYR A 24 -2.47 -6.23 -1.22
C TYR A 24 -3.52 -7.24 -0.76
N TRP A 25 -3.11 -8.24 0.03
CA TRP A 25 -4.03 -9.27 0.50
C TRP A 25 -5.10 -8.69 1.44
N GLN A 26 -4.71 -7.77 2.32
CA GLN A 26 -5.63 -7.07 3.19
C GLN A 26 -6.70 -6.30 2.38
N HIS A 27 -6.28 -5.64 1.30
CA HIS A 27 -7.19 -4.96 0.39
C HIS A 27 -8.17 -5.93 -0.28
N GLN A 28 -7.69 -7.10 -0.74
CA GLN A 28 -8.57 -8.15 -1.28
C GLN A 28 -9.60 -8.63 -0.23
N VAL A 29 -9.19 -8.76 1.04
CA VAL A 29 -10.09 -9.12 2.14
C VAL A 29 -11.16 -8.06 2.38
N PHE A 30 -10.83 -6.76 2.28
CA PHE A 30 -11.83 -5.69 2.35
C PHE A 30 -12.88 -5.80 1.24
N HIS A 31 -12.48 -6.20 0.04
CA HIS A 31 -13.41 -6.42 -1.07
C HIS A 31 -14.26 -7.68 -0.92
N HIS A 32 -13.75 -8.73 -0.26
CA HIS A 32 -14.42 -10.03 -0.21
C HIS A 32 -15.36 -10.19 1.00
N VAL A 33 -15.00 -9.62 2.15
CA VAL A 33 -15.77 -9.79 3.40
C VAL A 33 -16.88 -8.72 3.48
N PRO A 34 -18.18 -9.09 3.54
CA PRO A 34 -19.28 -8.13 3.39
C PRO A 34 -19.28 -6.96 4.38
N ILE A 35 -18.93 -7.22 5.66
CA ILE A 35 -18.89 -6.15 6.67
C ILE A 35 -17.72 -5.18 6.43
N LEU A 36 -16.60 -5.70 5.95
CA LEU A 36 -15.40 -4.93 5.66
C LEU A 36 -15.58 -4.09 4.38
N TRP A 37 -16.26 -4.66 3.38
CA TRP A 37 -16.65 -3.95 2.16
C TRP A 37 -17.50 -2.71 2.45
N ARG A 38 -18.41 -2.76 3.43
CA ARG A 38 -19.25 -1.60 3.77
C ARG A 38 -18.45 -0.38 4.25
N PHE A 39 -17.29 -0.60 4.86
CA PHE A 39 -16.37 0.49 5.20
C PHE A 39 -15.53 0.89 3.99
N HIS A 40 -15.04 -0.11 3.26
CA HIS A 40 -14.12 0.10 2.13
C HIS A 40 -14.79 0.71 0.89
N MET A 41 -16.09 0.52 0.69
CA MET A 41 -16.81 1.10 -0.46
C MET A 41 -16.86 2.62 -0.43
N MET A 42 -16.58 3.27 0.72
CA MET A 42 -16.42 4.73 0.79
C MET A 42 -15.25 5.19 -0.09
N HIS A 43 -14.14 4.47 -0.08
CA HIS A 43 -12.98 4.75 -0.92
C HIS A 43 -13.31 4.58 -2.41
N HIS A 44 -14.12 3.57 -2.76
CA HIS A 44 -14.55 3.30 -4.14
C HIS A 44 -15.78 4.10 -4.59
N SER A 45 -16.25 5.06 -3.80
CA SER A 45 -17.48 5.81 -4.12
C SER A 45 -17.27 7.01 -5.05
N ASP A 46 -16.01 7.38 -5.32
CA ASP A 46 -15.71 8.54 -6.15
C ASP A 46 -15.93 8.24 -7.65
N LEU A 47 -16.67 9.12 -8.32
CA LEU A 47 -16.97 9.00 -9.75
C LEU A 47 -15.87 9.63 -10.61
N ASP A 48 -15.15 10.61 -10.06
CA ASP A 48 -14.06 11.33 -10.72
C ASP A 48 -12.77 11.04 -9.96
N LEU A 49 -11.97 10.10 -10.48
CA LEU A 49 -10.71 9.72 -9.84
C LEU A 49 -9.69 10.86 -9.92
N ASP A 50 -9.35 11.40 -8.76
CA ASP A 50 -8.25 12.34 -8.57
C ASP A 50 -7.40 11.96 -7.33
N VAL A 51 -6.37 12.76 -7.03
CA VAL A 51 -5.49 12.53 -5.87
C VAL A 51 -6.26 12.51 -4.55
N SER A 52 -7.35 13.27 -4.45
CA SER A 52 -8.16 13.32 -3.22
C SER A 52 -8.97 12.04 -3.04
N SER A 53 -9.37 11.37 -4.12
CA SER A 53 -10.06 10.07 -4.06
C SER A 53 -9.21 9.01 -3.36
N GLU A 54 -7.87 9.08 -3.53
CA GLU A 54 -6.92 8.16 -2.90
C GLU A 54 -7.01 8.16 -1.38
N VAL A 55 -7.17 9.33 -0.74
CA VAL A 55 -7.16 9.48 0.72
C VAL A 55 -8.55 9.37 1.38
N ARG A 56 -9.61 9.07 0.62
CA ARG A 56 -10.99 9.00 1.13
C ARG A 56 -11.29 7.64 1.77
N PHE A 57 -10.81 7.45 2.99
CA PHE A 57 -11.05 6.21 3.73
C PHE A 57 -12.04 6.40 4.88
N HIS A 58 -12.80 5.35 5.18
CA HIS A 58 -13.58 5.30 6.40
C HIS A 58 -12.64 5.19 7.62
N PRO A 59 -12.87 5.89 8.75
CA PRO A 59 -11.94 5.83 9.89
C PRO A 59 -11.66 4.42 10.43
N VAL A 60 -12.67 3.55 10.42
CA VAL A 60 -12.51 2.12 10.80
C VAL A 60 -11.53 1.39 9.88
N GLU A 61 -11.57 1.67 8.57
CA GLU A 61 -10.64 1.09 7.61
C GLU A 61 -9.21 1.56 7.90
N ILE A 62 -9.01 2.85 8.15
CA ILE A 62 -7.69 3.40 8.51
C ILE A 62 -7.13 2.72 9.76
N ILE A 63 -7.95 2.57 10.81
CA ILE A 63 -7.54 1.92 12.06
C ILE A 63 -7.16 0.47 11.82
N LEU A 64 -7.98 -0.29 11.08
CA LEU A 64 -7.70 -1.69 10.76
C LEU A 64 -6.44 -1.84 9.93
N SER A 65 -6.28 -1.04 8.87
CA SER A 65 -5.10 -1.03 8.00
C SER A 65 -3.83 -0.66 8.75
N THR A 66 -3.90 0.37 9.60
CA THR A 66 -2.76 0.77 10.43
C THR A 66 -2.40 -0.33 11.43
N GLY A 67 -3.40 -0.98 12.03
CA GLY A 67 -3.20 -2.11 12.94
C GLY A 67 -2.54 -3.30 12.26
N VAL A 68 -3.04 -3.75 11.11
CA VAL A 68 -2.46 -4.86 10.33
C VAL A 68 -1.02 -4.53 9.92
N LYS A 69 -0.77 -3.32 9.42
CA LYS A 69 0.57 -2.89 9.02
C LYS A 69 1.55 -2.83 10.20
N ALA A 70 1.14 -2.22 11.32
CA ALA A 70 1.97 -2.13 12.52
C ALA A 70 2.28 -3.52 13.11
N LEU A 71 1.27 -4.38 13.21
CA LEU A 71 1.46 -5.77 13.66
C LEU A 71 2.40 -6.53 12.71
N SER A 72 2.25 -6.37 11.40
CA SER A 72 3.14 -7.01 10.42
C SER A 72 4.59 -6.55 10.58
N VAL A 73 4.83 -5.24 10.73
CA VAL A 73 6.17 -4.69 10.99
C VAL A 73 6.78 -5.24 12.27
N LEU A 74 6.00 -5.34 13.35
CA LEU A 74 6.46 -5.88 14.63
C LEU A 74 6.74 -7.39 14.54
N ILE A 75 5.82 -8.16 13.96
CA ILE A 75 5.92 -9.62 13.81
C ILE A 75 7.03 -10.00 12.84
N LEU A 76 7.33 -9.17 11.83
CA LEU A 76 8.39 -9.35 10.84
C LEU A 76 9.69 -8.59 11.19
N GLY A 77 9.73 -7.89 12.32
CA GLY A 77 10.93 -7.22 12.82
C GLY A 77 11.59 -6.37 11.72
N VAL A 78 10.77 -5.64 10.97
CA VAL A 78 11.23 -4.85 9.83
C VAL A 78 11.98 -3.64 10.36
N ALA A 79 13.18 -3.39 9.82
CA ALA A 79 13.98 -2.25 10.22
C ALA A 79 13.22 -0.93 9.98
N PRO A 80 13.28 0.07 10.88
CA PRO A 80 12.54 1.32 10.73
C PRO A 80 12.80 2.03 9.39
N LEU A 81 14.04 1.99 8.89
CA LEU A 81 14.39 2.56 7.59
C LEU A 81 13.64 1.88 6.43
N ALA A 82 13.51 0.54 6.46
CA ALA A 82 12.78 -0.20 5.44
C ALA A 82 11.27 0.13 5.48
N VAL A 83 10.71 0.35 6.67
CA VAL A 83 9.32 0.81 6.82
C VAL A 83 9.14 2.19 6.19
N VAL A 84 10.03 3.14 6.47
CA VAL A 84 9.97 4.50 5.89
C VAL A 84 10.07 4.46 4.37
N ILE A 85 11.01 3.68 3.83
CA ILE A 85 11.15 3.52 2.38
C ILE A 85 9.89 2.89 1.79
N PHE A 86 9.34 1.85 2.42
CA PHE A 86 8.10 1.22 1.99
C PHE A 86 6.94 2.22 1.97
N GLU A 87 6.75 3.02 3.02
CA GLU A 87 5.68 4.04 3.05
C GLU A 87 5.84 5.06 1.92
N ILE A 88 7.07 5.55 1.68
CA ILE A 88 7.32 6.52 0.61
C ILE A 88 6.97 5.89 -0.75
N VAL A 89 7.44 4.68 -1.03
CA VAL A 89 7.20 3.99 -2.30
C VAL A 89 5.70 3.73 -2.47
N LEU A 90 5.04 3.12 -1.48
CA LEU A 90 3.62 2.79 -1.50
C LEU A 90 2.78 4.05 -1.78
N ASN A 91 2.90 5.08 -0.96
CA ASN A 91 2.08 6.28 -1.10
C ASN A 91 2.42 7.03 -2.41
N SER A 92 3.68 7.10 -2.81
CA SER A 92 4.05 7.76 -4.08
C SER A 92 3.43 7.04 -5.27
N THR A 93 3.45 5.70 -5.28
CA THR A 93 2.87 4.92 -6.37
C THR A 93 1.35 5.07 -6.43
N ILE A 94 0.65 5.03 -5.29
CA ILE A 94 -0.81 5.18 -5.28
C ILE A 94 -1.21 6.61 -5.68
N LEU A 95 -0.58 7.64 -5.10
CA LEU A 95 -0.83 9.03 -5.49
C LEU A 95 -0.54 9.27 -6.98
N PHE A 96 0.53 8.68 -7.52
CA PHE A 96 0.85 8.78 -8.94
C PHE A 96 -0.23 8.13 -9.81
N ASN A 97 -0.73 6.95 -9.43
CA ASN A 97 -1.79 6.25 -10.17
C ASN A 97 -3.10 7.04 -10.23
N HIS A 98 -3.38 7.86 -9.21
CA HIS A 98 -4.56 8.73 -9.12
C HIS A 98 -4.27 10.20 -9.45
N GLY A 99 -3.03 10.52 -9.82
CA GLY A 99 -2.55 11.90 -10.01
C GLY A 99 -3.11 12.64 -11.22
N ASN A 100 -3.87 11.94 -12.09
CA ASN A 100 -4.26 12.40 -13.42
C ASN A 100 -3.07 12.98 -14.21
N VAL A 101 -1.87 12.47 -13.94
CA VAL A 101 -0.62 12.94 -14.55
C VAL A 101 -0.53 12.36 -15.95
N ARG A 102 -0.53 13.24 -16.95
CA ARG A 102 -0.36 12.82 -18.34
C ARG A 102 1.06 12.30 -18.56
N ILE A 103 1.19 11.00 -18.82
CA ILE A 103 2.45 10.38 -19.19
C ILE A 103 2.74 10.66 -20.67
N PRO A 104 3.97 11.08 -21.05
CA PRO A 104 4.36 11.20 -22.46
C PRO A 104 4.16 9.88 -23.22
N SER A 105 3.60 9.96 -24.43
CA SER A 105 3.22 8.78 -25.23
C SER A 105 4.36 7.81 -25.54
N ALA A 106 5.61 8.30 -25.59
CA ALA A 106 6.78 7.46 -25.79
C ALA A 106 7.08 6.56 -24.57
N ILE A 107 6.82 7.06 -23.36
CA ILE A 107 7.01 6.31 -22.11
C ILE A 107 5.85 5.34 -21.91
N ASP A 108 4.62 5.79 -22.18
CA ASP A 108 3.40 4.96 -22.06
C ASP A 108 3.51 3.67 -22.89
N ARG A 109 4.01 3.76 -24.13
CA ARG A 109 4.19 2.60 -25.03
C ARG A 109 5.17 1.54 -24.52
N VAL A 110 6.09 1.90 -23.63
CA VAL A 110 7.07 0.94 -23.06
C VAL A 110 6.51 0.27 -21.80
N LEU A 111 5.63 0.96 -21.08
CA LEU A 111 5.11 0.54 -19.78
C LEU A 111 3.75 -0.18 -19.86
N ARG A 112 3.00 -0.03 -20.96
CA ARG A 112 1.68 -0.65 -21.23
C ARG A 112 1.65 -1.27 -22.62
#